data_AF-D8PUG1-F1
#
_entry.id   AF-D8PUG1-F1
#
_cell.length_a   1.000
_cell.length_b   1.000
_cell.length_c   1.000
_cell.angle_alpha   90.00
_cell.angle_beta   90.00
_cell.angle_gamma   90.00
#
_symmetry.space_group_name_H-M   'P 1'
#
loop_
_entity.id
_entity.type
_entity.pdbx_description
1 polymer ?
#
loop_
_entity_poly.entity_id
_entity_poly.type
_entity_poly.pdbx_seq_one_letter_code
_entity_poly.pdbx_strand_id
1 'polypeptide(L)'
;MLLWGSLICLLSHVIIASLVGAFHTNWPAHPAGGWAGVAFISVYMVAFGTSWGPIAWAMPSEVFPGSIRAKGVAVSATVNWLSNFLVGLITPPLNDATPYGSFVFYAVMTLLGLLWTYLFVPETKGRSLEDMDAVFGDSIAGEENESRERIVRALLNEDTGKVAEVA
;
A
#
# COMPACT_ATOMS: atom_id res chain seq x y z
N MET A 1 6.23 -5.20 7.98
CA MET A 1 6.74 -5.83 6.73
C MET A 1 7.01 -4.83 5.61
N LEU A 2 6.15 -3.81 5.44
CA LEU A 2 6.30 -2.77 4.41
C LEU A 2 7.64 -2.02 4.47
N LEU A 3 8.14 -1.68 5.66
CA LEU A 3 9.41 -0.95 5.81
C LEU A 3 10.61 -1.69 5.19
N TRP A 4 10.75 -2.98 5.49
CA TRP A 4 11.83 -3.81 4.92
C TRP A 4 11.66 -3.99 3.41
N GLY A 5 10.44 -4.23 2.94
CA GLY A 5 10.16 -4.33 1.51
C GLY A 5 10.50 -3.04 0.76
N SER A 6 10.06 -1.89 1.26
CA SER A 6 10.37 -0.56 0.73
C SER A 6 11.87 -0.28 0.70
N LEU A 7 12.60 -0.64 1.77
CA LEU A 7 14.05 -0.45 1.84
C LEU A 7 14.77 -1.29 0.79
N ILE A 8 14.42 -2.56 0.63
CA ILE A 8 15.01 -3.43 -0.39
C ILE A 8 14.68 -2.90 -1.80
N CYS A 9 13.43 -2.49 -2.04
CA CYS A 9 13.02 -1.89 -3.31
C CYS A 9 13.81 -0.63 -3.64
N LEU A 10 14.04 0.24 -2.65
CA LEU A 10 14.84 1.46 -2.80
C LEU A 10 16.30 1.13 -3.14
N LEU A 11 16.93 0.24 -2.39
CA LEU A 11 18.31 -0.17 -2.62
C LEU A 11 18.49 -0.78 -4.02
N SER A 12 17.58 -1.65 -4.43
CA SER A 12 17.59 -2.21 -5.79
C SER A 12 17.51 -1.12 -6.86
N HIS A 13 16.61 -0.14 -6.73
CA HIS A 13 16.51 0.96 -7.69
C HIS A 13 17.77 1.83 -7.73
N VAL A 14 18.36 2.16 -6.58
CA VAL A 14 19.60 2.95 -6.50
C VAL A 14 20.76 2.21 -7.17
N ILE A 15 20.86 0.89 -6.96
CA ILE A 15 21.91 0.06 -7.57
C ILE A 15 21.69 -0.05 -9.09
N ILE A 16 20.46 -0.32 -9.53
CA ILE A 16 20.14 -0.40 -10.97
C ILE A 16 20.39 0.96 -11.65
N ALA A 17 19.95 2.06 -11.03
CA ALA A 17 20.25 3.40 -11.52
C ALA A 17 21.78 3.57 -11.66
N SER A 18 22.55 3.29 -10.62
CA SER A 18 24.01 3.43 -10.66
C SER A 18 24.66 2.60 -11.79
N LEU A 19 24.20 1.36 -11.99
CA LEU A 19 24.68 0.48 -13.07
C LEU A 19 24.31 0.98 -14.47
N VAL A 20 23.07 1.42 -14.66
CA VAL A 20 22.60 2.00 -15.93
C VAL A 20 23.35 3.31 -16.20
N GLY A 21 23.49 4.18 -15.21
CA GLY A 21 24.26 5.43 -15.33
C GLY A 21 25.70 5.17 -15.77
N ALA A 22 26.37 4.17 -15.19
CA ALA A 22 27.75 3.82 -15.51
C ALA A 22 27.92 3.11 -16.86
N PHE A 23 26.99 2.23 -17.25
CA PHE A 23 27.22 1.27 -18.34
C PHE A 23 26.24 1.33 -19.51
N HIS A 24 25.23 2.23 -19.49
CA HIS A 24 24.20 2.30 -20.53
C HIS A 24 24.76 2.51 -21.96
N THR A 25 25.93 3.12 -22.10
CA THR A 25 26.56 3.39 -23.41
C THR A 25 27.27 2.18 -24.01
N ASN A 26 27.65 1.16 -23.22
CA ASN A 26 28.39 0.00 -23.72
C ASN A 26 28.21 -1.26 -22.86
N TRP A 27 27.00 -1.81 -22.83
CA TRP A 27 26.71 -3.08 -22.13
C TRP A 27 27.56 -4.29 -22.59
N PRO A 28 27.88 -4.48 -23.88
CA PRO A 28 28.70 -5.62 -24.31
C PRO A 28 30.09 -5.66 -23.68
N ALA A 29 30.66 -4.50 -23.33
CA ALA A 29 31.94 -4.42 -22.61
C ALA A 29 31.81 -4.70 -21.10
N HIS A 30 30.59 -4.65 -20.54
CA HIS A 30 30.32 -4.80 -19.11
C HIS A 30 29.25 -5.87 -18.83
N PRO A 31 29.44 -7.12 -19.27
CA PRO A 31 28.43 -8.18 -19.12
C PRO A 31 28.11 -8.50 -17.65
N ALA A 32 29.11 -8.43 -16.75
CA ALA A 32 28.90 -8.61 -15.32
C ALA A 32 27.96 -7.54 -14.72
N GLY A 33 28.07 -6.29 -15.17
CA GLY A 33 27.17 -5.20 -14.77
C GLY A 33 25.75 -5.41 -15.27
N GLY A 34 25.60 -5.89 -16.52
CA GLY A 34 24.29 -6.27 -17.07
C GLY A 34 23.61 -7.37 -16.25
N TRP A 35 24.32 -8.47 -15.96
CA TRP A 35 23.81 -9.55 -15.12
C TRP A 35 23.49 -9.11 -13.69
N ALA A 36 24.31 -8.21 -13.11
CA ALA A 36 24.00 -7.62 -11.81
C ALA A 36 22.69 -6.81 -11.86
N GLY A 37 22.45 -6.03 -12.91
CA GLY A 37 21.18 -5.32 -13.12
C GLY A 37 19.98 -6.27 -13.16
N VAL A 38 20.09 -7.39 -13.89
CA VAL A 38 19.07 -8.44 -13.94
C VAL A 38 18.83 -9.09 -12.57
N ALA A 39 19.89 -9.32 -11.79
CA ALA A 39 19.74 -9.85 -10.44
C ALA A 39 18.99 -8.87 -9.52
N PHE A 40 19.37 -7.59 -9.53
CA PHE A 40 18.73 -6.59 -8.66
C PHE A 40 17.28 -6.26 -9.06
N ILE A 41 16.94 -6.29 -10.36
CA ILE A 41 15.52 -6.17 -10.76
C ILE A 41 14.71 -7.37 -10.30
N SER A 42 15.30 -8.57 -10.31
CA SER A 42 14.66 -9.79 -9.77
C SER A 42 14.45 -9.69 -8.25
N VAL A 43 15.46 -9.21 -7.52
CA VAL A 43 15.36 -8.93 -6.08
C VAL A 43 14.25 -7.90 -5.80
N TYR A 44 14.18 -6.83 -6.60
CA TYR A 44 13.09 -5.87 -6.51
C TYR A 44 11.72 -6.53 -6.70
N MET A 45 11.56 -7.38 -7.73
CA MET A 45 10.28 -8.06 -7.99
C MET A 45 9.84 -8.94 -6.81
N VAL A 46 10.76 -9.69 -6.20
CA VAL A 46 10.46 -10.54 -5.03
C VAL A 46 10.13 -9.68 -3.81
N ALA A 47 10.91 -8.62 -3.55
CA ALA A 47 10.67 -7.73 -2.42
C ALA A 47 9.32 -7.01 -2.56
N PHE A 48 9.00 -6.48 -3.75
CA PHE A 48 7.72 -5.86 -4.04
C PHE A 48 6.57 -6.86 -3.91
N GLY A 49 6.71 -8.04 -4.51
CA GLY A 49 5.69 -9.08 -4.51
C GLY A 49 5.37 -9.65 -3.12
N THR A 50 6.33 -9.63 -2.19
CA THR A 50 6.12 -10.10 -0.80
C THR A 50 5.72 -8.98 0.16
N SER A 51 5.82 -7.72 -0.25
CA SER A 51 5.46 -6.56 0.57
C SER A 51 4.29 -5.79 -0.05
N TRP A 52 4.56 -4.78 -0.87
CA TRP A 52 3.57 -3.89 -1.46
C TRP A 52 2.53 -4.59 -2.31
N GLY A 53 2.89 -5.67 -3.01
CA GLY A 53 1.98 -6.43 -3.88
C GLY A 53 0.67 -6.82 -3.18
N PRO A 54 0.70 -7.69 -2.15
CA PRO A 54 -0.49 -8.08 -1.41
C PRO A 54 -0.97 -7.01 -0.43
N ILE A 55 -0.05 -6.31 0.23
CA ILE A 55 -0.40 -5.40 1.33
C ILE A 55 -1.15 -4.17 0.83
N ALA A 56 -0.81 -3.63 -0.35
CA ALA A 56 -1.50 -2.45 -0.90
C ALA A 56 -2.98 -2.72 -1.22
N TRP A 57 -3.36 -3.96 -1.49
CA TRP A 57 -4.77 -4.34 -1.74
C TRP A 57 -5.52 -4.67 -0.45
N ALA A 58 -4.83 -5.22 0.56
CA ALA A 58 -5.43 -5.54 1.85
C ALA A 58 -5.64 -4.28 2.72
N MET A 59 -4.63 -3.40 2.78
CA MET A 59 -4.58 -2.27 3.70
C MET A 59 -5.82 -1.35 3.66
N PRO A 60 -6.38 -0.94 2.49
CA PRO A 60 -7.56 -0.08 2.49
C PRO A 60 -8.74 -0.70 3.26
N SER A 61 -8.94 -2.01 3.14
CA SER A 61 -10.04 -2.69 3.86
C SER A 61 -9.82 -2.77 5.38
N GLU A 62 -8.57 -2.68 5.83
CA GLU A 62 -8.18 -2.72 7.25
C GLU A 62 -8.17 -1.33 7.88
N VAL A 63 -7.88 -0.29 7.09
CA VAL A 63 -7.78 1.10 7.57
C VAL A 63 -9.14 1.77 7.66
N PHE A 64 -10.09 1.47 6.77
CA PHE A 64 -11.39 2.15 6.79
C PHE A 64 -12.40 1.48 7.75
N PRO A 65 -13.12 2.27 8.57
CA PRO A 65 -14.17 1.76 9.45
C PRO A 65 -15.35 1.20 8.65
N GLY A 66 -16.08 0.27 9.26
CA GLY A 66 -17.08 -0.57 8.58
C GLY A 66 -18.10 0.20 7.75
N SER A 67 -18.66 1.29 8.30
CA SER A 67 -19.67 2.14 7.64
C SER A 67 -19.23 2.77 6.32
N ILE A 68 -17.95 3.15 6.18
CA ILE A 68 -17.41 3.83 4.98
C ILE A 68 -16.46 2.95 4.17
N ARG A 69 -16.13 1.76 4.65
CA ARG A 69 -15.13 0.85 4.06
C ARG A 69 -15.30 0.66 2.57
N ALA A 70 -16.51 0.35 2.11
CA ALA A 70 -16.78 0.12 0.69
C ALA A 70 -16.43 1.34 -0.18
N LYS A 71 -16.74 2.56 0.30
CA LYS A 71 -16.42 3.82 -0.41
C LYS A 71 -14.91 4.10 -0.38
N GLY A 72 -14.27 3.93 0.77
CA GLY A 72 -12.83 4.14 0.93
C GLY A 72 -11.99 3.18 0.07
N VAL A 73 -12.37 1.91 0.03
CA VAL A 73 -11.75 0.89 -0.84
C VAL A 73 -11.96 1.24 -2.32
N ALA A 74 -13.16 1.68 -2.72
CA ALA A 74 -13.42 2.08 -4.10
C ALA A 74 -12.54 3.26 -4.55
N VAL A 75 -12.44 4.31 -3.73
CA VAL A 75 -11.56 5.46 -4.01
C VAL A 75 -10.10 5.03 -4.10
N SER A 76 -9.64 4.18 -3.18
CA SER A 76 -8.27 3.64 -3.18
C SER A 76 -7.96 2.88 -4.48
N ALA A 77 -8.89 2.04 -4.93
CA ALA A 77 -8.76 1.32 -6.19
C ALA A 77 -8.72 2.27 -7.40
N THR A 78 -9.58 3.30 -7.44
CA THR A 78 -9.57 4.30 -8.51
C THR A 78 -8.23 5.04 -8.57
N VAL A 79 -7.71 5.48 -7.42
CA VAL A 79 -6.40 6.15 -7.35
C VAL A 79 -5.28 5.21 -7.79
N ASN A 80 -5.34 3.93 -7.42
CA ASN A 80 -4.36 2.92 -7.87
C ASN A 80 -4.35 2.80 -9.40
N TRP A 81 -5.52 2.60 -10.03
CA TRP A 81 -5.62 2.46 -11.48
C TRP A 81 -5.22 3.74 -12.23
N LEU A 82 -5.60 4.91 -11.71
CA LEU A 82 -5.17 6.18 -12.27
C LEU A 82 -3.66 6.35 -12.19
N SER A 83 -3.06 5.98 -11.06
CA SER A 83 -1.59 6.03 -10.89
C SER A 83 -0.89 5.08 -11.86
N ASN A 84 -1.41 3.86 -12.06
CA ASN A 84 -0.88 2.92 -13.06
C ASN A 84 -0.95 3.49 -14.48
N PHE A 85 -2.06 4.15 -14.84
CA PHE A 85 -2.19 4.83 -16.13
C PHE A 85 -1.15 5.93 -16.31
N LEU A 86 -0.96 6.79 -15.30
CA LEU A 86 0.05 7.86 -15.33
C LEU A 86 1.47 7.31 -15.44
N VAL A 87 1.80 6.26 -14.69
CA VAL A 87 3.10 5.59 -14.80
C VAL A 87 3.27 5.01 -16.21
N GLY A 88 2.27 4.34 -16.76
CA GLY A 88 2.30 3.83 -18.13
C GLY A 88 2.51 4.93 -19.20
N LEU A 89 2.02 6.15 -18.95
CA LEU A 89 2.21 7.30 -19.84
C LEU A 89 3.59 7.95 -19.69
N ILE A 90 4.09 8.07 -18.46
CA ILE A 90 5.33 8.81 -18.14
C ILE A 90 6.59 7.95 -18.38
N THR A 91 6.49 6.64 -18.17
CA THR A 91 7.67 5.74 -18.17
C THR A 91 8.35 5.64 -19.53
N PRO A 92 7.65 5.40 -20.66
CA PRO A 92 8.30 5.31 -21.96
C PRO A 92 9.09 6.58 -22.35
N PRO A 93 8.52 7.80 -22.32
CA PRO A 93 9.28 8.99 -22.69
C PRO A 93 10.43 9.30 -21.71
N LEU A 94 10.28 8.95 -20.42
CA LEU A 94 11.36 9.10 -19.45
C LEU A 94 12.53 8.16 -19.76
N ASN A 95 12.25 6.91 -20.12
CA ASN A 95 13.26 5.92 -20.47
C ASN A 95 13.96 6.23 -21.79
N ASP A 96 13.24 6.75 -22.79
CA ASP A 96 13.81 7.15 -24.07
C ASP A 96 14.73 8.38 -23.92
N ALA A 97 14.35 9.34 -23.07
CA ALA A 97 15.15 10.54 -22.84
C ALA A 97 16.35 10.27 -21.92
N THR A 98 16.16 9.52 -20.84
CA THR A 98 17.20 9.21 -19.85
C THR A 98 16.93 7.87 -19.14
N PRO A 99 17.51 6.76 -19.64
CA PRO A 99 17.36 5.45 -19.01
C PRO A 99 17.78 5.45 -17.53
N TYR A 100 18.87 6.16 -17.21
CA TYR A 100 19.31 6.37 -15.83
C TYR A 100 18.28 7.15 -14.99
N GLY A 101 17.77 8.25 -15.57
CA GLY A 101 16.82 9.13 -14.90
C GLY A 101 15.51 8.42 -14.54
N SER A 102 15.05 7.46 -15.35
CA SER A 102 13.90 6.61 -15.03
C SER A 102 14.08 5.86 -13.72
N PHE A 103 15.22 5.19 -13.52
CA PHE A 103 15.47 4.44 -12.30
C PHE A 103 15.69 5.34 -11.09
N VAL A 104 16.28 6.53 -11.28
CA VAL A 104 16.37 7.55 -10.22
C VAL A 104 14.98 8.05 -9.82
N PHE A 105 14.10 8.32 -10.78
CA PHE A 105 12.72 8.72 -10.50
C PHE A 105 12.01 7.68 -9.64
N TYR A 106 12.10 6.40 -9.97
CA TYR A 106 11.52 5.34 -9.15
C TYR A 106 12.20 5.17 -7.79
N ALA A 107 13.52 5.39 -7.69
CA ALA A 107 14.22 5.42 -6.41
C ALA A 107 13.65 6.53 -5.51
N VAL A 108 13.39 7.73 -6.05
CA VAL A 108 12.78 8.83 -5.29
C VAL A 108 11.35 8.48 -4.88
N MET A 109 10.53 7.93 -5.79
CA MET A 109 9.16 7.53 -5.44
C MET A 109 9.12 6.45 -4.37
N THR A 110 10.01 5.45 -4.43
CA THR A 110 10.11 4.41 -3.41
C THR A 110 10.63 4.95 -2.07
N LEU A 111 11.53 5.95 -2.07
CA LEU A 111 11.95 6.65 -0.87
C LEU A 111 10.79 7.45 -0.24
N LEU A 112 9.99 8.15 -1.04
CA LEU A 112 8.80 8.85 -0.55
C LEU A 112 7.79 7.86 0.05
N GLY A 113 7.57 6.72 -0.61
CA GLY A 113 6.74 5.63 -0.08
C GLY A 113 7.29 5.04 1.23
N LEU A 114 8.60 4.86 1.34
CA LEU A 114 9.27 4.42 2.57
C LEU A 114 9.04 5.43 3.71
N LEU A 115 9.25 6.72 3.45
CA LEU A 115 9.05 7.77 4.44
C LEU A 115 7.58 7.86 4.87
N TRP A 116 6.65 7.78 3.91
CA TRP A 116 5.23 7.74 4.20
C TRP A 116 4.86 6.54 5.08
N THR A 117 5.39 5.36 4.74
CA THR A 117 5.18 4.15 5.54
C THR A 117 5.71 4.32 6.97
N TYR A 118 6.91 4.90 7.12
CA TYR A 118 7.51 5.10 8.42
C TYR A 118 6.77 6.11 9.30
N LEU A 119 6.20 7.17 8.70
CA LEU A 119 5.55 8.25 9.45
C LEU A 119 4.05 8.01 9.67
N PHE A 120 3.34 7.42 8.71
CA PHE A 120 1.88 7.40 8.69
C PHE A 120 1.26 6.01 8.80
N VAL A 121 2.04 4.93 8.62
CA VAL A 121 1.52 3.56 8.72
C VAL A 121 1.90 2.97 10.07
N PRO A 122 1.01 2.99 11.08
CA PRO A 122 1.22 2.25 12.31
C PRO A 122 1.30 0.74 12.01
N GLU A 123 2.11 -0.01 12.76
CA GLU A 123 2.24 -1.45 12.55
C GLU A 123 0.92 -2.15 12.93
N THR A 124 0.20 -2.66 11.93
CA THR A 124 -1.13 -3.31 12.08
C THR A 124 -1.03 -4.79 12.48
N LYS A 125 0.17 -5.36 12.52
CA LYS A 125 0.39 -6.79 12.74
C LYS A 125 -0.01 -7.23 14.15
N GLY A 126 -0.95 -8.16 14.23
CA GLY A 126 -1.37 -8.81 15.48
C GLY A 126 -2.47 -8.07 16.24
N ARG A 127 -3.13 -7.11 15.62
CA ARG A 127 -4.33 -6.45 16.14
C ARG A 127 -5.59 -7.02 15.48
N SER A 128 -6.68 -7.12 16.22
CA SER A 128 -7.98 -7.46 15.64
C SER A 128 -8.45 -6.30 14.75
N LEU A 129 -9.30 -6.59 13.76
CA LEU A 129 -9.93 -5.55 12.94
C LEU A 129 -10.75 -4.55 13.79
N GLU A 130 -11.20 -4.99 14.97
CA GLU A 130 -11.96 -4.19 15.95
C GLU A 130 -11.05 -3.24 16.75
N ASP A 131 -9.76 -3.56 16.89
CA ASP A 131 -8.76 -2.72 17.57
C ASP A 131 -8.13 -1.66 16.65
N MET A 132 -8.30 -1.80 15.32
CA MET A 132 -7.70 -0.88 14.33
C MET A 132 -8.22 0.56 14.52
N ASP A 133 -9.45 0.69 14.99
CA ASP A 133 -10.09 1.97 15.31
C ASP A 133 -9.35 2.74 16.41
N ALA A 134 -8.85 2.04 17.43
CA ALA A 134 -8.03 2.61 18.50
C ALA A 134 -6.59 2.92 18.05
N VAL A 135 -6.08 2.19 17.05
CA VAL A 135 -4.73 2.38 16.49
C VAL A 135 -4.65 3.63 15.60
N PHE A 136 -5.70 3.92 14.83
CA PHE A 136 -5.79 5.14 14.01
C PHE A 136 -6.38 6.34 14.76
N GLY A 137 -6.95 6.13 15.95
CA GLY A 137 -7.49 7.19 16.79
C GLY A 137 -8.82 7.75 16.29
N ASP A 138 -9.59 6.96 15.55
CA ASP A 138 -10.87 7.40 14.96
C ASP A 138 -12.01 7.30 15.97
N SER A 139 -12.60 8.44 16.37
CA SER A 139 -13.80 8.47 17.23
C SER A 139 -15.04 7.94 16.52
N ILE A 140 -15.03 7.96 15.17
CA ILE A 140 -16.16 7.56 14.31
C ILE A 140 -16.57 6.11 14.57
N ALA A 141 -15.61 5.22 14.76
CA ALA A 141 -15.91 3.81 14.98
C ALA A 141 -16.46 3.54 16.39
N GLY A 142 -15.96 4.26 17.41
CA GLY A 142 -16.53 4.23 18.76
C GLY A 142 -17.99 4.68 18.76
N GLU A 143 -18.28 5.79 18.06
CA GLU A 143 -19.65 6.28 17.86
C GLU A 143 -20.54 5.28 17.09
N GLU A 144 -19.97 4.57 16.10
CA GLU A 144 -20.67 3.53 15.34
C GLU A 144 -21.01 2.32 16.23
N ASN A 145 -20.09 1.86 17.07
CA ASN A 145 -20.34 0.75 17.99
C ASN A 145 -21.43 1.10 19.03
N GLU A 146 -21.36 2.29 19.63
CA GLU A 146 -22.40 2.77 20.53
C GLU A 146 -23.77 2.87 19.85
N SER A 147 -23.80 3.34 18.60
CA SER A 147 -25.03 3.41 17.82
C SER A 147 -25.60 2.03 17.52
N ARG A 148 -24.73 1.05 17.18
CA ARG A 148 -25.13 -0.34 16.95
C ARG A 148 -25.69 -0.98 18.21
N GLU A 149 -25.04 -0.79 19.35
CA GLU A 149 -25.53 -1.28 20.64
C GLU A 149 -26.87 -0.67 21.03
N ARG A 150 -27.06 0.64 20.80
CA ARG A 150 -28.36 1.30 21.03
C ARG A 150 -29.47 0.70 20.16
N ILE A 151 -29.22 0.45 18.88
CA ILE A 151 -30.20 -0.15 17.97
C ILE A 151 -30.51 -1.59 18.38
N VAL A 152 -29.51 -2.41 18.69
CA VAL A 152 -29.71 -3.79 19.14
C VAL A 152 -30.52 -3.84 20.42
N ARG A 153 -30.21 -2.99 21.41
CA ARG A 153 -31.00 -2.90 22.65
C ARG A 153 -32.44 -2.46 22.39
N ALA A 154 -32.66 -1.51 21.48
CA ALA A 154 -34.00 -1.08 21.09
C ALA A 154 -34.81 -2.23 20.48
N LEU A 155 -34.21 -3.01 19.57
CA LEU A 155 -34.84 -4.17 18.94
C LEU A 155 -35.19 -5.27 19.97
N LEU A 156 -34.27 -5.59 20.88
CA LEU A 156 -34.52 -6.58 21.94
C LEU A 156 -35.68 -6.16 22.86
N ASN A 157 -35.74 -4.88 23.22
CA ASN A 157 -36.83 -4.36 24.04
C ASN A 157 -38.18 -4.38 23.31
N GLU A 158 -38.20 -4.09 22.00
CA GLU A 158 -39.41 -4.15 21.18
C GLU A 158 -39.94 -5.59 21.06
N ASP A 159 -39.05 -6.56 20.88
CA ASP A 159 -39.40 -7.99 20.78
C ASP A 159 -39.91 -8.52 22.13
N THR A 160 -39.28 -8.12 23.24
CA THR A 160 -39.73 -8.47 24.59
C THR A 160 -41.12 -7.89 24.90
N GLY A 161 -41.41 -6.67 24.44
CA GLY A 161 -42.72 -6.04 24.57
C GLY A 161 -43.81 -6.78 23.79
N LYS A 162 -43.51 -7.22 22.56
CA LYS A 162 -44.45 -8.01 21.73
C LYS A 162 -44.75 -9.38 22.34
N VAL A 163 -43.77 -10.05 22.94
CA VAL A 163 -44.00 -11.33 23.63
C VAL A 163 -44.88 -11.16 24.87
N ALA A 164 -44.72 -10.05 25.61
CA ALA A 164 -45.52 -9.77 26.80
C ALA A 164 -46.99 -9.39 26.49
N GLU A 165 -47.28 -8.83 25.32
CA GLU A 165 -48.64 -8.46 24.91
C GLU A 165 -49.50 -9.66 24.47
N VAL A 166 -48.86 -10.78 24.11
CA VAL A 166 -49.52 -11.99 23.58
C VAL A 166 -49.70 -13.07 24.67
N ALA A 167 -49.12 -12.89 25.86
CA ALA A 167 -49.18 -13.82 27.00
C ALA A 167 -50.26 -13.43 28.03
#